data_AF-A0A4Q5RWF1-F1
#
_entry.id   AF-A0A4Q5RWF1-F1
#
_cell.length_a   1.000
_cell.length_b   1.000
_cell.length_c   1.000
_cell.angle_alpha   90.00
_cell.angle_beta   90.00
_cell.angle_gamma   90.00
#
_symmetry.space_group_name_H-M   'P 1'
#
loop_
_entity.id
_entity.type
_entity.pdbx_description
1 polymer ?
#
loop_
_entity_poly.entity_id
_entity_poly.type
_entity_poly.pdbx_seq_one_letter_code
_entity_poly.pdbx_strand_id
1 'polypeptide(L)'
;MGALIDRMGVASVVTRSPHWLAGDERTLEHRLWSSWFRQVPRFRNAFSNIDETDDPLLYNETASVGVLSSAASRSGLLALAEYVTSKRGAGRGRPLRNGRCDLWVQDPVSERSWSFEFKQYYCRTKVRRRTLVKKLRKACVDAHDVHSFQADRRFGGLLVIGHGDCEVSDGARGTIEELAGETTFACRLGGGLTPAWLLLVDVCNTDWRRHPALDA
;
A
#
# COMPACT_ATOMS: atom_id res chain seq x y z
N MET A 1 -21.12 40.13 -16.46
CA MET A 1 -20.00 39.55 -15.67
C MET A 1 -20.49 39.21 -14.28
N GLY A 2 -21.11 38.04 -14.13
CA GLY A 2 -21.70 37.59 -12.89
C GLY A 2 -22.63 36.42 -13.19
N ALA A 3 -22.49 35.32 -12.43
CA ALA A 3 -23.19 34.05 -12.52
C ALA A 3 -22.59 33.00 -13.50
N LEU A 4 -21.50 32.35 -13.05
CA LEU A 4 -21.21 30.96 -13.41
C LEU A 4 -20.44 30.24 -12.28
N ILE A 5 -20.88 30.40 -11.03
CA ILE A 5 -20.38 29.61 -9.89
C ILE A 5 -21.59 29.21 -9.05
N ASP A 6 -22.39 28.25 -9.54
CA ASP A 6 -23.36 27.58 -8.65
C ASP A 6 -23.89 26.23 -9.17
N ARG A 7 -23.02 25.42 -9.80
CA ARG A 7 -23.37 24.03 -10.17
C ARG A 7 -22.20 23.08 -10.00
N MET A 8 -21.74 22.93 -8.77
CA MET A 8 -21.15 21.67 -8.32
C MET A 8 -21.69 21.40 -6.94
N GLY A 9 -22.86 20.75 -6.90
CA GLY A 9 -23.25 19.99 -5.72
C GLY A 9 -22.17 18.94 -5.51
N VAL A 10 -21.17 19.27 -4.69
CA VAL A 10 -20.15 18.33 -4.26
C VAL A 10 -20.90 17.30 -3.44
N ALA A 11 -21.28 16.21 -4.09
CA ALA A 11 -21.70 15.01 -3.39
C ALA A 11 -20.67 14.80 -2.29
N SER A 12 -21.13 14.81 -1.03
CA SER A 12 -20.31 14.57 0.13
C SER A 12 -19.49 13.32 -0.13
N VAL A 13 -18.24 13.50 -0.55
CA VAL A 13 -17.32 12.39 -0.76
C VAL A 13 -17.08 11.87 0.63
N VAL A 14 -17.79 10.81 0.99
CA VAL A 14 -17.66 10.18 2.30
C VAL A 14 -16.23 9.70 2.39
N THR A 15 -15.35 10.52 2.96
CA THR A 15 -13.97 10.17 3.24
C THR A 15 -13.99 9.22 4.41
N ARG A 16 -14.34 7.96 4.15
CA ARG A 16 -14.24 6.91 5.16
C ARG A 16 -12.76 6.76 5.47
N SER A 17 -12.44 6.81 6.76
CA SER A 17 -11.13 6.39 7.26
C SER A 17 -10.80 4.99 6.71
N PRO A 18 -9.51 4.64 6.56
CA PRO A 18 -9.13 3.27 6.23
C PRO A 18 -9.81 2.31 7.22
N HIS A 19 -10.39 1.23 6.69
CA HIS A 19 -10.93 0.17 7.55
C HIS A 19 -9.78 -0.79 7.85
N TRP A 20 -9.17 -0.61 9.02
CA TRP A 20 -8.06 -1.45 9.47
C TRP A 20 -8.54 -2.89 9.70
N LEU A 21 -7.75 -3.84 9.20
CA LEU A 21 -7.96 -5.28 9.31
C LEU A 21 -6.89 -5.93 10.21
N ALA A 22 -5.72 -5.30 10.29
CA ALA A 22 -4.63 -5.66 11.19
C ALA A 22 -3.76 -4.42 11.50
N GLY A 23 -3.08 -4.46 12.64
CA GLY A 23 -2.18 -3.39 13.11
C GLY A 23 -2.42 -3.06 14.58
N ASP A 24 -1.35 -2.78 15.33
CA ASP A 24 -1.47 -2.34 16.72
C ASP A 24 -1.64 -0.81 16.78
N GLU A 25 -2.81 -0.37 17.24
CA GLU A 25 -3.20 1.04 17.30
C GLU A 25 -2.29 1.91 18.15
N ARG A 26 -1.53 1.29 19.05
CA ARG A 26 -0.57 1.94 19.94
C ARG A 26 0.74 2.33 19.24
N THR A 27 1.01 1.76 18.06
CA THR A 27 2.25 2.01 17.33
C THR A 27 2.29 3.39 16.69
N LEU A 28 3.50 3.91 16.48
CA LEU A 28 3.70 5.16 15.75
C LEU A 28 3.19 5.04 14.32
N GLU A 29 3.48 3.91 13.67
CA GLU A 29 3.03 3.55 12.33
C GLU A 29 1.51 3.66 12.22
N HIS A 30 0.74 3.00 13.08
CA HIS A 30 -0.73 3.05 12.99
C HIS A 30 -1.28 4.48 13.09
N ARG A 31 -0.75 5.29 14.02
CA ARG A 31 -1.21 6.68 14.22
C ARG A 31 -0.91 7.56 13.01
N LEU A 32 0.34 7.55 12.54
CA LEU A 32 0.76 8.38 11.41
C LEU A 32 0.13 7.90 10.11
N TRP A 33 0.14 6.59 9.86
CA TRP A 33 -0.38 6.02 8.62
C TRP A 33 -1.90 6.10 8.53
N SER A 34 -2.63 6.17 9.65
CA SER A 34 -4.07 6.45 9.62
C SER A 34 -4.39 7.78 8.95
N SER A 35 -3.56 8.81 9.17
CA SER A 35 -3.73 10.11 8.51
C SER A 35 -3.36 10.07 7.03
N TRP A 36 -2.29 9.35 6.69
CA TRP A 36 -1.82 9.09 5.33
C TRP A 36 -2.85 8.30 4.52
N PHE A 37 -3.25 7.12 4.96
CA PHE A 37 -4.16 6.25 4.22
C PHE A 37 -5.57 6.82 4.11
N ARG A 38 -5.97 7.75 5.00
CA ARG A 38 -7.21 8.54 4.83
C ARG A 38 -7.18 9.46 3.60
N GLN A 39 -6.00 9.82 3.08
CA GLN A 39 -5.90 10.61 1.85
C GLN A 39 -6.08 9.75 0.59
N VAL A 40 -5.82 8.44 0.64
CA VAL A 40 -5.88 7.57 -0.55
C VAL A 40 -7.26 7.58 -1.23
N PRO A 41 -8.39 7.43 -0.51
CA PRO A 41 -9.72 7.52 -1.13
C PRO A 41 -9.96 8.86 -1.84
N ARG A 42 -9.37 9.96 -1.35
CA ARG A 42 -9.53 11.29 -1.97
C ARG A 42 -8.86 11.36 -3.34
N PHE A 43 -7.66 10.78 -3.47
CA PHE A 43 -7.00 10.70 -4.77
C PHE A 43 -7.79 9.80 -5.71
N ARG A 44 -8.18 8.61 -5.27
CA ARG A 44 -8.97 7.69 -6.11
C ARG A 44 -10.27 8.33 -6.62
N ASN A 45 -10.98 9.05 -5.74
CA ASN A 45 -12.21 9.74 -6.11
C ASN A 45 -11.96 10.97 -6.99
N ALA A 46 -10.79 11.62 -6.89
CA ALA A 46 -10.46 12.73 -7.77
C ALA A 46 -10.32 12.29 -9.23
N PHE A 47 -9.74 11.11 -9.47
CA PHE A 47 -9.70 10.50 -10.81
C PHE A 47 -11.10 10.12 -11.27
N SER A 48 -11.88 9.43 -10.43
CA SER A 48 -13.26 9.04 -10.80
C SER A 48 -14.19 10.24 -11.06
N ASN A 49 -13.90 11.40 -10.49
CA ASN A 49 -14.66 12.63 -10.74
C ASN A 49 -14.30 13.29 -12.08
N ILE A 50 -13.12 13.01 -12.64
CA ILE A 50 -12.69 13.49 -13.96
C ILE A 50 -13.22 12.53 -15.03
N ASP A 51 -13.09 11.23 -14.77
CA ASP A 51 -13.58 10.15 -15.61
C ASP A 51 -14.20 9.07 -14.71
N GLU A 52 -15.52 8.87 -14.80
CA GLU A 52 -16.27 7.91 -13.97
C GLU A 52 -15.81 6.45 -14.15
N THR A 53 -14.96 6.18 -15.14
CA THR A 53 -14.39 4.86 -15.43
C THR A 53 -12.91 4.72 -15.02
N ASP A 54 -12.32 5.77 -14.43
CA ASP A 54 -10.93 5.78 -13.99
C ASP A 54 -10.77 5.53 -12.47
N ASP A 55 -9.83 4.64 -12.14
CA ASP A 55 -9.29 4.43 -10.81
C ASP A 55 -7.78 4.23 -10.93
N PRO A 56 -6.95 5.09 -10.33
CA PRO A 56 -5.52 5.07 -10.55
C PRO A 56 -4.85 3.79 -10.04
N LEU A 57 -5.51 3.04 -9.15
CA LEU A 57 -5.02 1.75 -8.70
C LEU A 57 -5.18 0.65 -9.78
N LEU A 58 -6.08 0.81 -10.75
CA LEU A 58 -6.32 -0.16 -11.83
C LEU A 58 -5.25 -0.17 -12.93
N TYR A 59 -4.32 0.80 -12.94
CA TYR A 59 -3.28 0.88 -13.96
C TYR A 59 -2.15 -0.14 -13.75
N ASN A 60 -1.13 0.23 -12.98
CA ASN A 60 0.01 -0.63 -12.68
C ASN A 60 0.55 -0.31 -11.29
N GLU A 61 1.52 -1.12 -10.85
CA GLU A 61 2.16 -1.00 -9.53
C GLU A 61 2.75 0.40 -9.28
N THR A 62 3.45 0.97 -10.27
CA THR A 62 4.04 2.32 -10.17
C THR A 62 2.97 3.40 -10.02
N ALA A 63 1.85 3.32 -10.73
CA ALA A 63 0.74 4.26 -10.59
C ALA A 63 0.13 4.21 -9.17
N SER A 64 -0.10 3.00 -8.65
CA SER A 64 -0.57 2.80 -7.27
C SER A 64 0.40 3.37 -6.24
N VAL A 65 1.70 3.14 -6.43
CA VAL A 65 2.76 3.72 -5.60
C VAL A 65 2.77 5.25 -5.69
N GLY A 66 2.53 5.83 -6.86
CA GLY A 66 2.39 7.27 -7.05
C GLY A 66 1.22 7.86 -6.26
N VAL A 67 0.08 7.17 -6.21
CA VAL A 67 -1.07 7.54 -5.36
C VAL A 67 -0.69 7.48 -3.89
N LEU A 68 -0.05 6.40 -3.44
CA LEU A 68 0.38 6.25 -2.04
C LEU A 68 1.39 7.34 -1.65
N SER A 69 2.37 7.64 -2.50
CA SER A 69 3.34 8.71 -2.29
C SER A 69 2.66 10.07 -2.17
N SER A 70 1.78 10.41 -3.12
CA SER A 70 1.03 11.67 -3.10
C SER A 70 0.13 11.79 -1.87
N ALA A 71 -0.49 10.69 -1.45
CA ALA A 71 -1.26 10.60 -0.22
C ALA A 71 -0.40 10.86 1.03
N ALA A 72 0.82 10.33 1.07
CA ALA A 72 1.75 10.54 2.18
C ALA A 72 2.13 12.02 2.28
N SER A 73 2.53 12.63 1.16
CA SER A 73 2.85 14.06 1.10
C SER A 73 1.68 14.94 1.54
N ARG A 74 0.46 14.60 1.11
CA ARG A 74 -0.74 15.34 1.53
C ARG A 74 -1.07 15.19 3.02
N SER A 75 -0.57 14.15 3.69
CA SER A 75 -0.67 13.99 5.15
C SER A 75 0.46 14.67 5.94
N GLY A 76 1.40 15.34 5.26
CA GLY A 76 2.52 16.03 5.91
C GLY A 76 3.79 15.17 6.05
N LEU A 77 3.81 13.97 5.46
CA LEU A 77 5.00 13.12 5.41
C LEU A 77 5.88 13.47 4.19
N LEU A 78 7.18 13.27 4.30
CA LEU A 78 8.07 13.30 3.13
C LEU A 78 7.95 11.96 2.39
N ALA A 79 7.82 11.97 1.07
CA ALA A 79 7.68 10.73 0.29
C ALA A 79 8.43 10.79 -1.03
N LEU A 80 9.09 9.68 -1.38
CA LEU A 80 9.82 9.48 -2.62
C LEU A 80 9.36 8.18 -3.27
N ALA A 81 8.78 8.27 -4.45
CA ALA A 81 8.44 7.10 -5.26
C ALA A 81 9.61 6.74 -6.18
N GLU A 82 9.82 5.44 -6.41
CA GLU A 82 10.77 4.90 -7.39
C GLU A 82 12.21 5.44 -7.22
N TYR A 83 12.69 5.57 -5.98
CA TYR A 83 14.01 6.13 -5.71
C TYR A 83 15.13 5.09 -5.79
N VAL A 84 16.33 5.55 -6.15
CA VAL A 84 17.53 4.70 -6.19
C VAL A 84 18.11 4.58 -4.79
N THR A 85 18.37 3.34 -4.36
CA THR A 85 18.88 2.99 -3.05
C THR A 85 19.94 1.89 -3.14
N SER A 86 20.72 1.72 -2.08
CA SER A 86 21.62 0.58 -1.94
C SER A 86 20.84 -0.64 -1.47
N LYS A 87 20.87 -1.71 -2.28
CA LYS A 87 20.35 -3.03 -1.92
C LYS A 87 21.51 -4.01 -1.66
N ARG A 88 21.27 -5.01 -0.83
CA ARG A 88 22.19 -6.13 -0.63
C ARG A 88 22.37 -6.88 -1.96
N GLY A 89 23.60 -7.26 -2.27
CA GLY A 89 23.88 -8.15 -3.39
C GLY A 89 23.31 -9.56 -3.13
N ALA A 90 23.01 -10.29 -4.20
CA ALA A 90 22.53 -11.67 -4.08
C ALA A 90 23.64 -12.58 -3.51
N GLY A 91 23.50 -12.98 -2.24
CA GLY A 91 24.43 -13.89 -1.55
C GLY A 91 25.26 -13.24 -0.43
N ARG A 92 25.77 -14.07 0.49
CA ARG A 92 26.53 -13.61 1.68
C ARG A 92 27.85 -12.94 1.24
N GLY A 93 28.12 -11.75 1.78
CA GLY A 93 29.38 -11.02 1.56
C GLY A 93 29.49 -10.30 0.21
N ARG A 94 28.42 -10.22 -0.58
CA ARG A 94 28.42 -9.45 -1.84
C ARG A 94 28.35 -7.95 -1.57
N PRO A 95 29.00 -7.13 -2.42
CA PRO A 95 28.91 -5.68 -2.29
C PRO A 95 27.46 -5.20 -2.45
N LEU A 96 27.19 -4.02 -1.90
CA LEU A 96 25.93 -3.34 -2.15
C LEU A 96 25.80 -3.05 -3.65
N ARG A 97 24.59 -3.20 -4.17
CA ARG A 97 24.24 -2.82 -5.54
C ARG A 97 23.27 -1.65 -5.50
N ASN A 98 23.34 -0.79 -6.50
CA ASN A 98 22.26 0.17 -6.72
C ASN A 98 21.02 -0.59 -7.20
N GLY A 99 19.90 -0.32 -6.56
CA GLY A 99 18.59 -0.86 -6.90
C GLY A 99 17.54 0.21 -6.71
N ARG A 100 16.35 -0.02 -7.25
CA ARG A 100 15.22 0.86 -7.05
C ARG A 100 14.37 0.35 -5.89
N CYS A 101 13.84 1.25 -5.10
CA CYS A 101 12.84 0.95 -4.08
C CYS A 101 11.55 1.68 -4.41
N ASP A 102 10.43 0.97 -4.27
CA ASP A 102 9.15 1.45 -4.79
C ASP A 102 8.71 2.72 -4.06
N LEU A 103 8.82 2.75 -2.73
CA LEU A 103 8.42 3.90 -1.93
C LEU A 103 9.29 4.07 -0.69
N TRP A 104 9.69 5.30 -0.42
CA TRP A 104 10.22 5.72 0.88
C TRP A 104 9.38 6.84 1.45
N VAL A 105 9.14 6.80 2.76
CA VAL A 105 8.36 7.79 3.49
C VAL A 105 9.07 8.12 4.79
N GLN A 106 9.02 9.39 5.22
CA GLN A 106 9.51 9.82 6.52
C GLN A 106 8.54 10.82 7.15
N ASP A 107 8.36 10.69 8.46
CA ASP A 107 7.75 11.74 9.26
C ASP A 107 8.82 12.77 9.67
N PRO A 108 8.72 14.04 9.25
CA PRO A 108 9.74 15.04 9.56
C PRO A 108 9.79 15.42 11.05
N VAL A 109 8.74 15.11 11.84
CA VAL A 109 8.69 15.47 13.27
C VAL A 109 9.39 14.43 14.15
N SER A 110 9.03 13.15 13.99
CA SER A 110 9.69 12.06 14.71
C SER A 110 10.97 11.56 14.04
N GLU A 111 11.29 12.06 12.84
CA GLU A 111 12.36 11.63 11.94
C GLU A 111 12.28 10.16 11.51
N ARG A 112 11.21 9.47 11.89
CA ARG A 112 10.99 8.05 11.59
C ARG A 112 10.78 7.84 10.10
N SER A 113 11.53 6.89 9.55
CA SER A 113 11.54 6.55 8.13
C SER A 113 11.13 5.11 7.84
N TRP A 114 10.49 4.92 6.69
CA TRP A 114 9.97 3.64 6.21
C TRP A 114 10.29 3.47 4.74
N SER A 115 10.75 2.27 4.36
CA SER A 115 10.81 1.87 2.95
C SER A 115 9.82 0.75 2.68
N PHE A 116 9.25 0.74 1.48
CA PHE A 116 8.27 -0.23 1.05
C PHE A 116 8.64 -0.78 -0.32
N GLU A 117 8.48 -2.09 -0.48
CA GLU A 117 8.45 -2.75 -1.78
C GLU A 117 7.08 -3.35 -1.96
N PHE A 118 6.42 -3.07 -3.07
CA PHE A 118 5.07 -3.49 -3.33
C PHE A 118 5.02 -4.58 -4.37
N LYS A 119 3.99 -5.41 -4.27
CA LYS A 119 3.50 -6.20 -5.39
C LYS A 119 2.02 -5.88 -5.59
N GLN A 120 1.56 -5.90 -6.84
CA GLN A 120 0.14 -5.72 -7.15
C GLN A 120 -0.54 -7.02 -7.60
N TYR A 121 -1.80 -7.20 -7.23
CA TYR A 121 -2.67 -8.29 -7.66
C TYR A 121 -4.09 -7.83 -7.98
N TYR A 122 -4.53 -8.08 -9.20
CA TYR A 122 -5.92 -7.87 -9.60
C TYR A 122 -6.76 -9.11 -9.32
N CYS A 123 -7.69 -9.00 -8.38
CA CYS A 123 -8.64 -10.03 -8.02
C CYS A 123 -9.90 -9.90 -8.89
N ARG A 124 -10.11 -10.86 -9.80
CA ARG A 124 -11.33 -10.94 -10.62
C ARG A 124 -12.50 -11.49 -9.80
N THR A 125 -12.65 -12.81 -9.75
CA THR A 125 -13.79 -13.44 -9.07
C THR A 125 -13.35 -14.31 -7.88
N LYS A 126 -12.29 -15.09 -8.06
CA LYS A 126 -11.75 -16.03 -7.05
C LYS A 126 -10.25 -15.83 -6.92
N VAL A 127 -9.73 -16.04 -5.72
CA VAL A 127 -8.30 -16.01 -5.46
C VAL A 127 -7.91 -17.20 -4.59
N ARG A 128 -6.71 -17.73 -4.82
CA ARG A 128 -6.11 -18.75 -3.97
C ARG A 128 -5.17 -18.06 -2.99
N ARG A 129 -5.28 -18.36 -1.71
CA ARG A 129 -4.39 -17.86 -0.65
C ARG A 129 -2.91 -17.95 -1.03
N ARG A 130 -2.45 -19.14 -1.50
CA ARG A 130 -1.07 -19.37 -1.96
C ARG A 130 -0.58 -18.37 -3.02
N THR A 131 -1.46 -17.85 -3.87
CA THR A 131 -1.10 -16.87 -4.90
C THR A 131 -0.78 -15.51 -4.28
N LEU A 132 -1.59 -15.08 -3.31
CA LEU A 132 -1.38 -13.85 -2.56
C LEU A 132 -0.11 -13.96 -1.70
N VAL A 133 0.03 -15.06 -0.95
CA VAL A 133 1.22 -15.35 -0.12
C VAL A 133 2.49 -15.33 -0.96
N LYS A 134 2.50 -15.95 -2.15
CA LYS A 134 3.67 -15.93 -3.06
C LYS A 134 4.06 -14.51 -3.47
N LYS A 135 3.08 -13.64 -3.76
CA LYS A 135 3.34 -12.23 -4.14
C LYS A 135 3.83 -11.41 -2.96
N LEU A 136 3.16 -11.52 -1.81
CA LEU A 136 3.57 -10.85 -0.58
C LEU A 136 4.98 -11.28 -0.16
N ARG A 137 5.29 -12.57 -0.19
CA ARG A 137 6.63 -13.10 0.08
C ARG A 137 7.69 -12.50 -0.85
N LYS A 138 7.39 -12.32 -2.14
CA LYS A 138 8.31 -11.66 -3.08
C LYS A 138 8.57 -10.21 -2.66
N ALA A 139 7.52 -9.47 -2.32
CA ALA A 139 7.64 -8.10 -1.81
C ALA A 139 8.51 -8.04 -0.54
N CYS A 140 8.33 -8.99 0.38
CA CYS A 140 9.14 -9.08 1.61
C CYS A 140 10.62 -9.40 1.33
N VAL A 141 10.92 -10.28 0.36
CA VAL A 141 12.31 -10.51 -0.09
C VAL A 141 12.91 -9.21 -0.61
N ASP A 142 12.21 -8.52 -1.51
CA ASP A 142 12.68 -7.27 -2.10
C ASP A 142 12.92 -6.20 -1.01
N ALA A 143 12.03 -6.10 -0.02
CA ALA A 143 12.12 -5.13 1.06
C ALA A 143 13.27 -5.45 2.04
N HIS A 144 13.49 -6.74 2.30
CA HIS A 144 14.58 -7.19 3.16
C HIS A 144 15.95 -6.90 2.54
N ASP A 145 16.04 -6.87 1.21
CA ASP A 145 17.26 -6.53 0.49
C ASP A 145 17.60 -5.04 0.53
N VAL A 146 16.66 -4.15 0.90
CA VAL A 146 16.95 -2.73 1.14
C VAL A 146 17.90 -2.59 2.34
N HIS A 147 18.97 -1.81 2.17
CA HIS A 147 19.98 -1.66 3.23
C HIS A 147 19.39 -1.00 4.48
N SER A 148 19.86 -1.40 5.66
CA SER A 148 19.29 -0.95 6.93
C SER A 148 19.49 0.52 7.27
N PHE A 149 20.42 1.19 6.58
CA PHE A 149 20.63 2.64 6.71
C PHE A 149 19.69 3.49 5.83
N GLN A 150 18.86 2.86 5.01
CA GLN A 150 17.99 3.57 4.06
C GLN A 150 16.63 3.91 4.68
N ALA A 151 16.20 3.14 5.69
CA ALA A 151 15.01 3.41 6.46
C ALA A 151 15.06 2.64 7.79
N ASP A 152 14.47 3.22 8.85
CA ASP A 152 14.37 2.60 10.18
C ASP A 152 13.59 1.27 10.12
N ARG A 153 12.56 1.25 9.26
CA ARG A 153 11.67 0.11 9.08
C ARG A 153 11.46 -0.17 7.60
N ARG A 154 11.27 -1.44 7.25
CA ARG A 154 11.15 -1.88 5.86
C ARG A 154 9.97 -2.83 5.77
N PHE A 155 9.15 -2.66 4.74
CA PHE A 155 7.92 -3.40 4.59
C PHE A 155 7.80 -4.03 3.21
N GLY A 156 7.49 -5.32 3.19
CA GLY A 156 6.94 -5.97 2.00
C GLY A 156 5.44 -5.72 1.95
N GLY A 157 4.94 -5.20 0.84
CA GLY A 157 3.55 -4.83 0.65
C GLY A 157 2.88 -5.58 -0.49
N LEU A 158 1.59 -5.86 -0.32
CA LEU A 158 0.71 -6.37 -1.39
C LEU A 158 -0.53 -5.50 -1.50
N LEU A 159 -0.72 -4.92 -2.69
CA LEU A 159 -1.96 -4.28 -3.09
C LEU A 159 -2.84 -5.31 -3.80
N VAL A 160 -4.00 -5.61 -3.21
CA VAL A 160 -5.03 -6.44 -3.84
C VAL A 160 -6.16 -5.53 -4.28
N ILE A 161 -6.54 -5.59 -5.55
CA ILE A 161 -7.50 -4.65 -6.15
C ILE A 161 -8.56 -5.48 -6.87
N GLY A 162 -9.84 -5.18 -6.66
CA GLY A 162 -10.91 -5.76 -7.45
C GLY A 162 -10.73 -5.40 -8.92
N HIS A 163 -11.04 -6.30 -9.84
CA HIS A 163 -10.96 -6.01 -11.26
C HIS A 163 -12.28 -5.38 -11.74
N GLY A 164 -12.23 -4.24 -12.45
CA GLY A 164 -13.39 -3.40 -12.77
C GLY A 164 -14.65 -4.11 -13.27
N ASP A 165 -14.49 -5.17 -14.06
CA ASP A 165 -15.62 -5.91 -14.64
C ASP A 165 -16.18 -7.03 -13.75
N CYS A 166 -15.65 -7.24 -12.55
CA CYS A 166 -15.99 -8.37 -11.69
C CYS A 166 -16.12 -7.96 -10.23
N GLU A 167 -17.26 -8.29 -9.63
CA GLU A 167 -17.38 -8.21 -8.19
C GLU A 167 -16.49 -9.28 -7.52
N VAL A 168 -15.69 -8.84 -6.56
CA VAL A 168 -14.89 -9.74 -5.72
C VAL A 168 -15.85 -10.59 -4.89
N SER A 169 -15.94 -11.88 -5.20
CA SER A 169 -16.82 -12.80 -4.48
C SER A 169 -16.52 -12.83 -2.98
N ASP A 170 -17.52 -13.16 -2.16
CA ASP A 170 -17.34 -13.24 -0.71
C ASP A 170 -16.25 -14.25 -0.30
N GLY A 171 -16.12 -15.36 -1.03
CA GLY A 171 -15.03 -16.32 -0.79
C GLY A 171 -13.64 -15.74 -1.08
N ALA A 172 -13.52 -14.93 -2.14
CA ALA A 172 -12.27 -14.23 -2.43
C ALA A 172 -11.97 -13.14 -1.38
N ARG A 173 -12.99 -12.37 -0.99
CA ARG A 173 -12.89 -11.37 0.08
C ARG A 173 -12.44 -12.01 1.40
N GLY A 174 -13.10 -13.10 1.82
CA GLY A 174 -12.73 -13.85 3.02
C GLY A 174 -11.28 -14.34 2.97
N THR A 175 -10.82 -14.86 1.83
CA THR A 175 -9.42 -15.27 1.65
C THR A 175 -8.44 -14.10 1.80
N ILE A 176 -8.79 -12.91 1.27
CA ILE A 176 -7.94 -11.72 1.36
C ILE A 176 -7.90 -11.20 2.81
N GLU A 177 -9.05 -11.13 3.47
CA GLU A 177 -9.18 -10.57 4.81
C GLU A 177 -8.62 -11.51 5.89
N GLU A 178 -8.72 -12.83 5.71
CA GLU A 178 -8.02 -13.82 6.54
C GLU A 178 -6.50 -13.59 6.47
N LEU A 179 -5.93 -13.52 5.25
CA LEU A 179 -4.51 -13.23 5.09
C LEU A 179 -4.14 -11.86 5.67
N ALA A 180 -4.98 -10.84 5.49
CA ALA A 180 -4.76 -9.51 6.02
C ALA A 180 -4.64 -9.51 7.55
N GLY A 181 -5.48 -10.27 8.26
CA GLY A 181 -5.45 -10.43 9.72
C GLY A 181 -4.14 -11.00 10.25
N GLU A 182 -3.37 -11.69 9.41
CA GLU A 182 -2.08 -12.28 9.78
C GLU A 182 -0.87 -11.42 9.42
N THR A 183 -1.08 -10.25 8.78
CA THR A 183 0.00 -9.32 8.42
C THR A 183 0.31 -8.34 9.54
N THR A 184 1.44 -7.61 9.45
CA THR A 184 1.82 -6.62 10.46
C THR A 184 0.84 -5.44 10.48
N PHE A 185 0.47 -4.96 9.29
CA PHE A 185 -0.58 -3.95 9.11
C PHE A 185 -1.39 -4.30 7.89
N ALA A 186 -2.71 -4.15 7.97
CA ALA A 186 -3.56 -4.22 6.80
C ALA A 186 -4.77 -3.32 6.91
N CYS A 187 -5.21 -2.77 5.78
CA CYS A 187 -6.46 -2.03 5.71
C CYS A 187 -7.14 -2.20 4.36
N ARG A 188 -8.46 -2.00 4.36
CA ARG A 188 -9.24 -1.79 3.14
C ARG A 188 -9.19 -0.31 2.78
N LEU A 189 -8.78 -0.03 1.55
CA LEU A 189 -8.72 1.29 0.97
C LEU A 189 -10.09 1.65 0.37
N GLY A 190 -10.71 2.71 0.88
CA GLY A 190 -11.97 3.24 0.36
C GLY A 190 -11.81 4.03 -0.94
N GLY A 191 -12.93 4.54 -1.45
CA GLY A 191 -13.01 5.30 -2.70
C GLY A 191 -12.74 4.46 -3.95
N GLY A 192 -12.69 5.13 -5.11
CA GLY A 192 -12.46 4.51 -6.41
C GLY A 192 -13.59 3.59 -6.86
N LEU A 193 -13.34 2.86 -7.95
CA LEU A 193 -14.35 2.05 -8.62
C LEU A 193 -14.46 0.63 -8.07
N THR A 194 -13.36 0.13 -7.51
CA THR A 194 -13.27 -1.26 -7.04
C THR A 194 -12.78 -1.31 -5.59
N PRO A 195 -13.09 -2.37 -4.83
CA PRO A 195 -12.50 -2.54 -3.52
C PRO A 195 -10.98 -2.77 -3.64
N ALA A 196 -10.21 -2.18 -2.73
CA ALA A 196 -8.78 -2.40 -2.65
C ALA A 196 -8.35 -2.68 -1.21
N TRP A 197 -7.33 -3.52 -1.06
CA TRP A 197 -6.72 -3.89 0.21
C TRP A 197 -5.20 -3.65 0.13
N LEU A 198 -4.66 -3.12 1.21
CA LEU A 198 -3.24 -2.94 1.42
C LEU A 198 -2.80 -3.84 2.56
N LEU A 199 -1.89 -4.76 2.29
CA LEU A 199 -1.33 -5.71 3.23
C LEU A 199 0.17 -5.44 3.38
N LEU A 200 0.69 -5.33 4.60
CA LEU A 200 2.07 -4.96 4.89
C LEU A 200 2.69 -5.88 5.94
N VAL A 201 3.89 -6.38 5.66
CA VAL A 201 4.70 -7.19 6.58
C VAL A 201 6.00 -6.47 6.86
N ASP A 202 6.29 -6.24 8.14
CA ASP A 202 7.57 -5.72 8.60
C ASP A 202 8.66 -6.79 8.47
N VAL A 203 9.72 -6.48 7.73
CA VAL A 203 10.84 -7.39 7.48
C VAL A 203 12.08 -7.07 8.31
N CYS A 204 12.00 -6.11 9.24
CA CYS A 204 13.10 -5.78 10.13
C CYS A 204 13.28 -6.77 11.28
N ASN A 205 12.30 -7.63 11.56
CA ASN A 205 12.41 -8.65 12.60
C ASN A 205 13.27 -9.85 12.12
N THR A 206 14.02 -10.48 13.04
CA THR A 206 15.08 -11.46 12.73
C THR A 206 14.60 -12.72 12.03
N ASP A 207 13.29 -13.02 12.08
CA ASP A 207 12.70 -14.19 11.45
C ASP A 207 11.46 -13.86 10.61
N TRP A 208 11.52 -12.78 9.82
CA TRP A 208 10.40 -12.38 8.95
C TRP A 208 9.92 -13.50 8.01
N ARG A 209 10.77 -14.49 7.71
CA ARG A 209 10.41 -15.64 6.86
C ARG A 209 9.42 -16.60 7.50
N ARG A 210 9.33 -16.62 8.84
CA ARG A 210 8.33 -17.36 9.62
C ARG A 210 7.15 -16.50 10.04
N HIS A 211 6.95 -15.35 9.40
CA HIS A 211 5.78 -14.52 9.66
C HIS A 211 4.51 -15.31 9.27
N PRO A 212 3.45 -15.33 10.10
CA PRO A 212 2.24 -16.14 9.84
C PRO A 212 1.63 -15.93 8.46
N ALA A 213 1.49 -14.68 8.02
CA ALA A 213 1.02 -14.35 6.66
C ALA A 213 1.87 -14.92 5.51
N LEU A 214 3.07 -15.43 5.77
CA LEU A 214 3.93 -16.03 4.77
C LEU A 214 3.86 -17.56 4.78
N ASP A 215 3.15 -18.18 5.73
CA ASP A 215 2.89 -19.61 5.75
C ASP A 215 1.77 -19.95 4.74
N ALA A 216 2.09 -20.88 3.83
CA ALA A 216 1.31 -21.16 2.62
C ALA A 216 0.50 -22.46 2.72
#